data_AF-A0A0V0GTY1-F1
#
_entry.id   AF-A0A0V0GTY1-F1
#
_cell.length_a   1.000
_cell.length_b   1.000
_cell.length_c   1.000
_cell.angle_alpha   90.00
_cell.angle_beta   90.00
_cell.angle_gamma   90.00
#
_symmetry.space_group_name_H-M   'P 1'
#
loop_
_entity.id
_entity.type
_entity.pdbx_description
1 polymer ?
#
loop_
_entity_poly.entity_id
_entity_poly.type
_entity_poly.pdbx_seq_one_letter_code
_entity_poly.pdbx_strand_id
1 'polypeptide(L)'
;LDATYYGNIARFINHRCYEGNLIEIPVEVETPDHHYYHVAFFTMRKVNALEELTWDYGIDFTDHSHPVKAFKCCCGSKSCRDTGL
;
A
#
# COMPACT_ATOMS: atom_id res chain seq x y z
N LEU A 1 -4.19 7.92 8.50
CA LEU A 1 -5.35 8.13 7.61
C LEU A 1 -6.30 6.96 7.74
N ASP A 2 -7.60 7.18 7.90
CA ASP A 2 -8.63 6.13 7.84
C ASP A 2 -9.56 6.42 6.65
N ALA A 3 -9.49 5.57 5.63
CA ALA A 3 -10.26 5.71 4.40
C ALA A 3 -11.46 4.76 4.32
N THR A 4 -11.91 4.22 5.46
CA THR A 4 -13.01 3.24 5.53
C THR A 4 -14.30 3.82 4.93
N TYR A 5 -14.67 5.03 5.36
CA TYR A 5 -15.90 5.71 4.93
C TYR A 5 -15.68 6.88 3.97
N TYR A 6 -14.54 7.58 4.09
CA TYR A 6 -14.21 8.75 3.28
C TYR A 6 -12.80 8.62 2.72
N GLY A 7 -12.66 8.67 1.39
CA GLY A 7 -11.36 8.55 0.73
C GLY A 7 -11.49 8.70 -0.79
N ASN A 8 -10.36 8.79 -1.48
CA ASN A 8 -10.31 8.84 -2.94
C ASN A 8 -10.02 7.45 -3.54
N ILE A 9 -9.69 7.40 -4.83
CA ILE A 9 -9.39 6.16 -5.55
C ILE A 9 -8.24 5.35 -4.95
N ALA A 10 -7.31 5.98 -4.22
CA ALA A 10 -6.14 5.31 -3.66
C ALA A 10 -6.51 4.20 -2.66
N ARG A 11 -7.69 4.28 -2.03
CA ARG A 11 -8.19 3.25 -1.09
C ARG A 11 -8.45 1.88 -1.74
N PHE A 12 -8.49 1.83 -3.07
CA PHE A 12 -8.72 0.61 -3.84
C PHE A 12 -7.44 -0.01 -4.42
N ILE A 13 -6.28 0.60 -4.21
CA ILE A 13 -5.00 0.07 -4.69
C ILE A 13 -4.62 -1.13 -3.84
N ASN A 14 -4.49 -2.30 -4.47
CA ASN A 14 -4.24 -3.57 -3.80
C ASN A 14 -2.78 -3.77 -3.38
N HIS A 15 -2.59 -4.77 -2.53
CA HIS A 15 -1.28 -5.21 -2.08
C HIS A 15 -0.56 -6.10 -3.10
N ARG A 16 0.75 -5.89 -3.30
CA ARG A 16 1.68 -6.91 -3.82
C ARG A 16 2.95 -6.98 -2.99
N CYS A 17 3.31 -8.19 -2.53
CA CYS A 17 4.53 -8.43 -1.76
C CYS A 17 5.77 -8.16 -2.61
N TYR A 18 6.70 -7.33 -2.12
CA TYR A 18 8.03 -7.03 -2.69
C TYR A 18 8.09 -6.44 -4.11
N GLU A 19 7.12 -6.75 -4.96
CA GLU A 19 7.09 -6.47 -6.41
C GLU A 19 5.94 -5.51 -6.79
N GLY A 20 5.45 -4.71 -5.82
CA GLY A 20 4.53 -3.61 -6.10
C GLY A 20 5.11 -2.64 -7.13
N ASN A 21 4.27 -2.03 -7.96
CA ASN A 21 4.72 -1.04 -8.95
C ASN A 21 4.60 0.41 -8.46
N LEU A 22 4.00 0.62 -7.29
CA LEU A 22 3.90 1.90 -6.59
C LEU A 22 4.75 1.92 -5.31
N ILE A 23 5.30 3.08 -5.00
CA ILE A 23 5.91 3.43 -3.71
C ILE A 23 5.12 4.55 -3.05
N GLU A 24 4.94 4.47 -1.74
CA GLU A 24 4.39 5.57 -0.93
C GLU A 24 5.50 6.53 -0.51
N ILE A 25 5.24 7.82 -0.65
CA ILE A 25 6.15 8.89 -0.23
C ILE A 25 5.35 9.90 0.60
N PRO A 26 5.75 10.18 1.85
CA PRO A 26 5.19 11.29 2.60
C PRO A 26 5.67 12.61 1.97
N VAL A 27 4.71 13.46 1.61
CA VAL A 27 4.94 14.78 1.04
C VAL A 27 4.46 15.81 2.04
N GLU A 28 5.38 16.62 2.55
CA GLU A 28 5.04 17.77 3.36
C GLU A 28 4.37 18.83 2.47
N VAL A 29 3.22 19.33 2.92
CA VAL A 29 2.55 20.45 2.28
C VAL A 29 2.54 21.60 3.28
N GLU A 30 3.27 22.65 2.94
CA GLU A 30 3.27 23.89 3.71
C GLU A 30 2.02 24.70 3.39
N THR A 31 1.26 25.01 4.43
CA THR A 31 0.25 26.05 4.40
C THR A 31 0.59 27.10 5.46
N PRO A 32 0.15 28.36 5.32
CA PRO A 32 0.50 29.42 6.26
C PRO A 32 0.18 29.09 7.73
N ASP A 33 -0.75 28.15 7.97
CA ASP A 33 -1.32 27.88 9.28
C ASP A 33 -0.92 26.49 9.82
N HIS A 34 -0.44 25.57 8.99
CA HIS A 34 -0.21 24.16 9.35
C HIS A 34 0.82 23.42 8.49
N HIS A 35 1.46 22.44 9.13
CA HIS A 35 2.29 21.39 8.49
C HIS A 35 1.54 20.07 8.52
N TYR A 36 1.14 19.55 7.36
CA TYR A 36 0.57 18.21 7.23
C TYR A 36 1.33 17.41 6.19
N TYR A 37 1.46 16.10 6.45
CA TYR A 37 2.00 15.15 5.49
C TYR A 37 0.87 14.51 4.70
N HIS A 38 0.94 14.62 3.38
CA HIS A 38 0.14 13.84 2.46
C HIS A 38 0.88 12.56 2.10
N VAL A 39 0.16 11.45 1.97
CA VAL A 39 0.72 10.24 1.36
C VAL A 39 0.50 10.33 -0.14
N ALA A 40 1.58 10.31 -0.91
CA ALA A 40 1.55 10.30 -2.37
C ALA A 40 2.12 8.98 -2.91
N PHE A 41 1.48 8.44 -3.94
CA PHE A 41 1.95 7.24 -4.64
C PHE A 41 2.68 7.62 -5.93
N PHE A 42 3.85 7.03 -6.14
CA PHE A 42 4.64 7.19 -7.36
C PHE A 42 4.94 5.83 -7.98
N THR A 43 5.00 5.75 -9.30
CA THR A 43 5.42 4.53 -9.99
C THR A 43 6.92 4.34 -9.89
N MET A 44 7.39 3.16 -9.48
CA MET A 44 8.82 2.83 -9.42
C MET A 44 9.41 2.41 -10.77
N ARG A 45 8.55 2.10 -11.75
CA ARG A 45 8.92 1.73 -13.12
C ARG A 45 7.81 2.13 -14.09
N LYS A 46 8.07 2.00 -15.39
CA LYS A 46 7.00 2.09 -16.40
C LYS A 46 5.92 1.03 -16.13
N VAL A 47 4.66 1.46 -16.20
CA VAL A 47 3.47 0.62 -16.02
C VAL A 47 2.77 0.51 -17.37
N ASN A 48 2.43 -0.71 -17.77
CA ASN A 48 1.73 -0.94 -19.04
C ASN A 48 0.23 -0.59 -18.91
N ALA A 49 -0.42 -0.33 -20.04
CA ALA A 49 -1.87 -0.18 -20.06
C ALA A 49 -2.55 -1.45 -19.51
N LEU A 50 -3.56 -1.28 -18.66
CA LEU A 50 -4.32 -2.34 -17.99
C LEU A 50 -3.50 -3.18 -16.98
N GLU A 51 -2.27 -2.79 -16.66
CA GLU A 51 -1.52 -3.39 -15.56
C GLU A 51 -2.09 -2.91 -14.22
N GLU A 52 -2.35 -3.83 -13.29
CA GLU A 52 -2.85 -3.50 -11.96
C GLU A 52 -1.84 -2.68 -11.18
N LEU A 53 -2.28 -1.56 -10.60
CA LEU A 53 -1.48 -0.76 -9.69
C LEU A 53 -1.48 -1.40 -8.30
N THR A 54 -0.29 -1.64 -7.76
CA THR A 54 -0.11 -2.34 -6.48
C THR A 54 1.02 -1.73 -5.66
N TRP A 55 0.90 -1.78 -4.34
CA TRP A 55 1.95 -1.36 -3.40
C TRP A 55 2.15 -2.36 -2.26
N ASP A 56 3.28 -2.28 -1.58
CA ASP A 56 3.53 -3.11 -0.41
C ASP A 56 2.92 -2.44 0.83
N TYR A 57 1.92 -3.07 1.46
CA TYR A 57 1.23 -2.49 2.63
C TYR A 57 2.10 -2.48 3.90
N GLY A 58 3.30 -3.05 3.86
CA GLY A 58 4.17 -3.17 5.04
C GLY A 58 3.65 -4.16 6.10
N ILE A 59 2.70 -5.03 5.74
CA ILE A 59 2.12 -6.01 6.67
C ILE A 59 3.12 -7.13 6.94
N ASP A 60 3.37 -7.37 8.23
CA ASP A 60 3.99 -8.61 8.69
C ASP A 60 2.90 -9.68 8.86
N PHE A 61 2.88 -10.65 7.93
CA PHE A 61 1.91 -11.75 7.95
C PHE A 61 2.23 -12.79 9.03
N THR A 62 3.41 -12.74 9.67
CA THR A 62 3.81 -13.66 10.74
C THR A 62 3.43 -13.15 12.13
N ASP A 63 3.08 -11.86 12.26
CA ASP A 63 2.67 -11.28 13.53
C ASP A 63 1.19 -11.57 13.83
N HIS A 64 0.95 -12.64 14.59
CA HIS A 64 -0.39 -13.00 15.07
C HIS A 64 -0.93 -12.08 16.17
N SER A 65 -0.10 -11.16 16.72
CA SER A 65 -0.49 -10.19 17.73
C SER A 65 -0.93 -8.84 17.14
N HIS A 66 -0.74 -8.65 15.83
CA HIS A 66 -1.08 -7.40 15.17
C HIS A 66 -2.60 -7.12 15.25
N PRO A 67 -3.03 -5.89 15.60
CA PRO A 67 -4.43 -5.55 15.81
C PRO A 67 -5.31 -5.70 14.56
N VAL A 68 -4.71 -5.71 13.37
CA VAL A 68 -5.38 -6.03 12.11
C VAL A 68 -5.12 -7.50 11.84
N LYS A 69 -6.16 -8.34 11.90
CA LYS A 69 -6.05 -9.74 11.47
C LYS A 69 -5.50 -9.76 10.05
N ALA A 70 -4.32 -10.34 9.87
CA ALA A 70 -3.74 -10.56 8.56
C ALA A 70 -4.77 -11.28 7.69
N PHE A 71 -5.06 -10.72 6.52
CA PHE A 71 -5.86 -11.38 5.50
C PHE A 71 -4.98 -12.39 4.77
N LYS A 72 -5.59 -13.41 4.17
CA LYS A 72 -4.86 -14.31 3.27
C LYS A 72 -4.42 -13.53 2.03
N CYS A 73 -3.12 -13.43 1.77
CA CYS A 73 -2.58 -12.69 0.64
C CYS A 73 -2.78 -13.46 -0.68
N CYS A 74 -3.35 -12.79 -1.67
CA CYS A 74 -3.61 -13.34 -3.01
C CYS A 74 -2.87 -12.55 -4.11
N CYS A 75 -1.76 -11.89 -3.80
CA CYS A 75 -1.09 -10.96 -4.73
C CYS A 75 -0.40 -11.60 -5.95
N GLY A 76 -0.28 -12.93 -5.97
CA GLY A 76 0.32 -13.70 -7.05
C GLY A 76 1.84 -13.52 -7.23
N SER A 77 2.53 -12.84 -6.31
CA SER A 77 4.00 -12.76 -6.33
C SER A 77 4.62 -14.14 -6.06
N LYS A 78 5.72 -14.45 -6.75
CA LYS A 78 6.51 -15.67 -6.49
C LYS A 78 7.18 -15.65 -5.12
N SER A 79 7.37 -14.47 -4.54
CA SER A 79 7.96 -14.24 -3.24
C SER A 79 6.92 -13.74 -2.23
N CYS A 80 5.67 -14.21 -2.32
CA CYS A 80 4.61 -13.82 -1.39
C CYS A 80 5.03 -14.08 0.09
N ARG A 81 4.78 -13.10 0.97
CA ARG A 81 5.09 -13.20 2.41
C ARG A 81 4.12 -14.06 3.21
N ASP A 82 2.90 -14.26 2.70
CA ASP A 82 1.93 -15.14 3.34
C ASP A 82 2.26 -16.60 2.99
N THR A 83 3.22 -17.17 3.70
CA THR A 83 3.73 -18.53 3.45
C THR A 83 2.92 -19.63 4.14
N GLY A 84 1.78 -19.30 4.79
CA GLY A 84 0.84 -20.28 5.34
C GLY A 84 1.42 -21.29 6.34
N LEU A 85 2.44 -20.90 7.11
CA LEU A 85 2.96 -21.67 8.25
C LEU A 85 2.15 -21.40 9.51
#